data_AF-A0A920QQH4-F1
#
_entry.id   AF-A0A920QQH4-F1
#
_cell.length_a   1.000
_cell.length_b   1.000
_cell.length_c   1.000
_cell.angle_alpha   90.00
_cell.angle_beta   90.00
_cell.angle_gamma   90.00
#
_symmetry.space_group_name_H-M   'P 1'
#
loop_
_entity.id
_entity.type
_entity.pdbx_description
1 polymer ?
#
loop_
_entity_poly.entity_id
_entity_poly.type
_entity_poly.pdbx_seq_one_letter_code
_entity_poly.pdbx_strand_id
1 'polypeptide(L)' 'MQNLSNSLAHYDIMARLPLVKSRETLVLYGEHDRLRDGEELLHNNIVNATKKTLSPGLLIYLKFGDPETFVDALLEFLKP' A
#
# COMPACT_ATOMS: atom_id res chain seq x y z
N MET A 1 27.79 6.99 -15.61
CA MET A 1 27.44 6.35 -14.32
C MET A 1 26.83 7.35 -13.33
N GLN A 2 27.51 8.46 -13.00
CA GLN A 2 27.01 9.49 -12.07
C GLN A 2 25.62 10.05 -12.42
N ASN A 3 25.38 10.39 -13.68
CA ASN A 3 24.08 10.92 -14.11
C ASN A 3 22.94 9.89 -13.99
N LEU A 4 23.24 8.60 -14.16
CA LEU A 4 22.25 7.53 -14.02
C LEU A 4 21.92 7.29 -12.55
N SER A 5 22.93 7.19 -11.68
CA SER A 5 22.73 7.03 -10.23
C SER A 5 21.95 8.20 -9.63
N ASN A 6 22.28 9.43 -10.02
CA ASN A 6 21.54 10.62 -9.58
C ASN A 6 20.09 10.59 -10.09
N SER A 7 19.88 10.22 -11.36
CA SER A 7 18.52 10.10 -11.91
C SER A 7 17.69 9.03 -11.20
N LEU A 8 18.29 7.87 -10.87
CA LEU A 8 17.60 6.77 -10.19
C LEU A 8 17.31 7.09 -8.72
N ALA A 9 18.14 7.89 -8.05
CA ALA A 9 17.88 8.35 -6.68
C ALA A 9 16.56 9.15 -6.58
N HIS A 10 16.12 9.81 -7.65
CA HIS A 10 14.81 10.48 -7.66
C HIS A 10 13.61 9.53 -7.71
N TYR A 11 13.84 8.24 -8.00
CA TYR A 11 12.83 7.18 -8.00
C TYR A 11 12.94 6.24 -6.78
N ASP A 12 13.85 6.52 -5.84
CA ASP A 12 13.94 5.77 -4.60
C ASP A 12 12.75 6.10 -3.69
N ILE A 13 11.69 5.30 -3.84
CA ILE A 13 10.47 5.40 -3.02
C ILE A 13 10.75 4.92 -1.59
N MET A 14 11.64 3.94 -1.41
CA MET A 14 11.95 3.36 -0.10
C MET A 14 12.48 4.42 0.87
N ALA A 15 13.41 5.25 0.41
CA ALA A 15 13.96 6.35 1.20
C ALA A 15 12.90 7.39 1.61
N ARG A 16 11.72 7.39 0.96
CA ARG A 16 10.64 8.36 1.18
C ARG A 16 9.48 7.82 2.00
N LEU A 17 9.31 6.51 2.12
CA LEU A 17 8.22 5.91 2.91
C LEU A 17 8.17 6.44 4.36
N PRO A 18 9.31 6.58 5.09
CA PRO A 18 9.29 7.12 6.45
C PRO A 18 8.92 8.62 6.53
N LEU A 19 8.95 9.33 5.40
CA LEU A 19 8.62 10.75 5.34
C LEU A 19 7.11 11.00 5.22
N VAL A 20 6.29 9.96 5.01
CA VAL A 20 4.83 10.08 5.02
C VAL A 20 4.37 10.55 6.40
N LYS A 21 3.73 11.73 6.47
CA LYS A 21 3.19 12.34 7.70
C LYS A 21 1.67 12.29 7.69
N SER A 22 1.13 11.08 7.77
CA SER A 22 -0.29 10.82 7.96
C SER A 22 -0.59 10.56 9.44
N ARG A 23 -1.82 10.87 9.88
CA ARG A 23 -2.29 10.42 11.20
C ARG A 23 -2.35 8.89 11.24
N GLU A 24 -2.92 8.30 10.18
CA GLU A 24 -3.02 6.86 9.95
C GLU A 24 -2.89 6.59 8.45
N THR A 25 -2.37 5.42 8.08
CA THR A 25 -2.30 4.97 6.69
C THR A 25 -2.83 3.56 6.58
N LEU A 26 -3.76 3.34 5.64
CA LEU A 26 -4.25 2.00 5.33
C LEU A 26 -3.53 1.44 4.11
N VAL A 27 -3.00 0.24 4.26
CA VAL A 27 -2.31 -0.56 3.25
C VAL A 27 -3.24 -1.71 2.84
N LEU A 28 -3.88 -1.62 1.68
CA LEU A 28 -4.89 -2.58 1.19
C LEU A 28 -4.34 -3.49 0.09
N TYR A 29 -4.52 -4.80 0.25
CA TYR A 29 -4.06 -5.81 -0.71
C TYR A 29 -5.12 -6.89 -0.96
N GLY A 30 -5.08 -7.48 -2.15
CA GLY A 30 -5.88 -8.64 -2.48
C GLY A 30 -5.18 -9.92 -2.08
N GLU A 31 -5.93 -10.91 -1.62
CA GLU A 31 -5.39 -12.21 -1.21
C GLU A 31 -4.48 -12.88 -2.25
N HIS A 32 -4.82 -12.74 -3.54
CA HIS A 32 -4.08 -13.34 -4.67
C HIS A 32 -3.23 -12.33 -5.45
N ASP A 33 -3.01 -11.13 -4.90
CA ASP A 33 -2.11 -10.17 -5.52
C ASP A 33 -0.68 -10.72 -5.57
N ARG A 34 -0.09 -10.76 -6.76
CA ARG A 34 1.29 -11.24 -6.97
C ARG A 34 2.34 -10.25 -6.48
N LEU A 35 1.95 -9.02 -6.14
CA LEU A 35 2.83 -7.98 -5.58
C LEU A 35 2.74 -7.88 -4.06
N ARG A 36 2.25 -8.93 -3.38
CA ARG A 36 1.98 -8.94 -1.94
C ARG A 36 3.20 -8.68 -1.07
N ASP A 37 4.42 -8.95 -1.54
CA ASP A 37 5.65 -8.58 -0.81
C ASP A 37 5.73 -7.06 -0.54
N GLY A 38 5.06 -6.25 -1.38
CA GLY A 38 4.90 -4.82 -1.18
C GLY A 38 4.08 -4.47 0.07
N GLU A 39 3.17 -5.34 0.51
CA GLU A 39 2.30 -5.12 1.69
C GLU A 39 3.13 -4.94 2.96
N GLU A 40 4.01 -5.90 3.25
CA GLU A 40 4.89 -5.85 4.41
C GLU A 40 5.86 -4.68 4.31
N LEU A 41 6.38 -4.43 3.11
CA LEU A 41 7.31 -3.35 2.88
C LEU A 41 6.67 -1.99 3.17
N LEU A 42 5.44 -1.73 2.72
CA LEU A 42 4.74 -0.47 3.03
C LEU A 42 4.36 -0.39 4.51
N HIS A 43 3.77 -1.46 5.06
CA HIS A 43 3.37 -1.51 6.47
C HIS A 43 4.54 -1.26 7.43
N ASN A 44 5.72 -1.81 7.14
CA ASN A 44 6.87 -1.71 8.03
C ASN A 44 7.66 -0.40 7.86
N ASN A 45 7.47 0.35 6.77
CA ASN A 45 8.26 1.54 6.47
C ASN A 45 7.46 2.85 6.47
N ILE A 46 6.13 2.79 6.53
CA ILE A 46 5.26 3.96 6.72
C ILE A 46 4.83 4.02 8.20
N VAL A 47 5.07 5.17 8.83
CA VAL A 47 4.66 5.40 10.23
C VAL A 47 3.13 5.40 10.32
N ASN A 48 2.57 4.76 11.35
CA ASN A 48 1.13 4.61 11.58
C ASN A 48 0.39 3.88 10.44
N ALA A 49 1.10 3.00 9.71
CA ALA A 49 0.46 2.13 8.75
C ALA A 49 -0.24 0.96 9.43
N THR A 50 -1.43 0.64 8.95
CA THR A 50 -2.15 -0.62 9.20
C THR A 50 -2.33 -1.34 7.87
N LYS A 51 -2.33 -2.67 7.89
CA LYS A 51 -2.54 -3.49 6.69
C LYS A 51 -3.83 -4.28 6.78
N LYS A 52 -4.51 -4.43 5.64
CA LYS A 52 -5.71 -5.26 5.51
C LYS A 52 -5.67 -6.00 4.17
N THR A 53 -5.71 -7.32 4.25
CA THR A 53 -5.91 -8.20 3.10
C THR A 53 -7.41 -8.39 2.85
N LEU A 54 -7.86 -8.23 1.61
CA LEU A 54 -9.23 -8.49 1.18
C LEU A 54 -9.32 -9.90 0.57
N SER A 55 -10.23 -10.71 1.11
CA SER A 55 -10.51 -12.10 0.72
C SER A 55 -11.98 -12.26 0.32
N PRO A 56 -12.36 -13.25 -0.53
CA PRO A 56 -11.50 -14.24 -1.17
C PRO A 56 -11.16 -13.93 -2.63
N GLY A 57 -9.92 -14.23 -3.03
CA GLY A 57 -9.53 -14.31 -4.43
C GLY A 57 -9.26 -13.00 -5.17
N LEU A 58 -9.24 -11.88 -4.44
CA LEU A 58 -8.98 -10.56 -5.00
C LEU A 58 -7.53 -10.38 -5.46
N LEU A 59 -7.37 -9.77 -6.63
CA LEU A 59 -6.10 -9.42 -7.27
C LEU A 59 -5.82 -7.92 -7.10
N ILE A 60 -4.70 -7.42 -7.63
CA ILE A 60 -4.26 -6.01 -7.52
C ILE A 60 -5.33 -4.96 -7.89
N TYR A 61 -6.28 -5.29 -8.77
CA TYR A 61 -7.37 -4.42 -9.19
C TYR A 61 -8.59 -4.52 -8.25
N LEU A 62 -8.36 -4.34 -6.94
CA LEU A 62 -9.36 -4.56 -5.88
C LEU A 62 -10.70 -3.87 -6.15
N LYS A 63 -10.63 -2.61 -6.56
CA LYS A 63 -11.80 -1.76 -6.85
C LYS A 63 -12.69 -2.27 -7.98
N PHE A 64 -12.17 -3.14 -8.84
CA PHE A 64 -12.90 -3.69 -9.99
C PHE A 64 -13.30 -5.15 -9.76
N GLY A 65 -12.54 -5.91 -8.97
CA GLY A 65 -12.83 -7.31 -8.67
C GLY A 65 -13.95 -7.48 -7.64
N ASP A 66 -13.97 -6.64 -6.61
CA ASP A 66 -15.01 -6.59 -5.58
C ASP A 66 -15.09 -5.16 -4.99
N PRO A 67 -15.85 -4.27 -5.65
CA PRO A 67 -15.98 -2.89 -5.20
C PRO A 67 -16.60 -2.77 -3.80
N GLU A 68 -17.51 -3.68 -3.44
CA GLU A 68 -18.24 -3.66 -2.17
C GLU A 68 -17.28 -3.93 -1.02
N THR A 69 -16.53 -5.03 -1.09
CA THR A 69 -15.50 -5.36 -0.08
C THR A 69 -14.43 -4.28 0.02
N PHE A 70 -14.03 -3.67 -1.10
CA PHE A 70 -13.10 -2.53 -1.09
C PHE A 70 -13.67 -1.31 -0.34
N VAL A 71 -14.92 -0.94 -0.65
CA VAL A 71 -15.60 0.20 -0.02
C VAL A 71 -15.81 -0.05 1.47
N ASP A 72 -16.25 -1.25 1.86
CA ASP A 72 -16.46 -1.59 3.27
C ASP A 72 -15.17 -1.49 4.08
N ALA A 73 -14.06 -1.98 3.53
CA ALA A 73 -12.76 -1.84 4.17
C ALA A 73 -12.31 -0.38 4.31
N LEU A 74 -12.58 0.46 3.31
CA LEU A 74 -12.30 1.88 3.36
C LEU A 74 -13.19 2.60 4.39
N LEU A 75 -14.49 2.30 4.41
CA LEU A 75 -15.44 2.89 5.35
C LEU A 75 -15.09 2.53 6.79
N GLU A 76 -14.68 1.29 7.05
CA GLU A 76 -14.22 0.87 8.37
C GLU A 76 -13.01 1.70 8.84
N PHE A 77 -12.03 1.91 7.96
CA PHE A 77 -10.83 2.71 8.28
C PHE A 77 -11.13 4.19 8.48
N LEU A 78 -12.12 4.75 7.79
CA LEU A 78 -12.49 6.16 7.92
C LEU A 78 -13.38 6.46 9.14
N LYS A 79 -13.76 5.45 9.94
CA LYS A 79 -14.54 5.68 11.15
C LYS A 79 -13.74 6.51 12.17
N PRO A 80 -14.37 7.49 12.86
CA PRO A 80 -13.69 8.41 13.78
C PRO A 80 -13.04 7.74 14.99
#